data_AF-A0A1G1T8M0-F1
#
_entry.id   AF-A0A1G1T8M0-F1
#
_cell.length_a   1.000
_cell.length_b   1.000
_cell.length_c   1.000
_cell.angle_alpha   90.00
_cell.angle_beta   90.00
_cell.angle_gamma   90.00
#
_symmetry.space_group_name_H-M   'P 1'
#
loop_
_entity.id
_entity.type
_entity.pdbx_description
1 polymer ?
#
loop_
_entity_poly.entity_id
_entity_poly.type
_entity_poly.pdbx_seq_one_letter_code
_entity_poly.pdbx_strand_id
1 'polypeptide(L)' 'MDTLVELVIEVLFSYPGVGIRWVLHGGKKSYASLLQDDFMYNAFAFFIFLTIVVVLAAF' A
#
# COMPACT_ATOMS: atom_id res chain seq x y z
N MET A 1 -10.24 -13.63 14.85
CA MET A 1 -10.45 -12.73 13.69
C MET A 1 -9.77 -13.44 12.54
N ASP A 2 -10.56 -14.12 11.70
CA ASP A 2 -10.10 -15.20 10.83
C ASP A 2 -9.03 -14.72 9.83
N THR A 3 -8.01 -15.54 9.59
CA THR A 3 -6.92 -15.31 8.60
C THR A 3 -7.44 -14.85 7.23
N LEU A 4 -8.66 -15.23 6.88
CA LEU A 4 -9.38 -14.74 5.69
C LEU A 4 -9.65 -13.24 5.69
N VAL A 5 -10.06 -12.67 6.83
CA VAL A 5 -10.35 -11.24 6.97
C VAL A 5 -9.07 -10.42 6.82
N GLU A 6 -7.97 -10.86 7.44
CA GLU A 6 -6.66 -10.25 7.31
C GLU A 6 -6.18 -10.23 5.86
N LEU A 7 -6.25 -11.39 5.19
CA LEU A 7 -5.90 -11.50 3.78
C LEU A 7 -6.74 -10.58 2.89
N VAL A 8 -8.05 -10.50 3.12
CA VAL A 8 -8.93 -9.60 2.34
C VAL A 8 -8.53 -8.14 2.55
N ILE A 9 -8.26 -7.75 3.79
CA ILE A 9 -7.80 -6.40 4.14
C ILE A 9 -6.48 -6.09 3.43
N GLU A 10 -5.49 -6.99 3.48
CA GLU A 10 -4.20 -6.80 2.84
C GLU A 10 -4.32 -6.69 1.32
N VAL A 11 -5.14 -7.52 0.68
CA VAL A 11 -5.37 -7.43 -0.76
C VAL A 11 -6.04 -6.10 -1.12
N LEU A 12 -7.02 -5.65 -0.35
CA LEU A 12 -7.71 -4.37 -0.59
C LEU A 12 -6.75 -3.18 -0.46
N PHE A 13 -5.88 -3.18 0.54
CA PHE A 13 -4.93 -2.09 0.79
C PHE A 13 -3.63 -2.19 -0.02
N SER A 14 -3.35 -3.35 -0.62
CA SER A 14 -2.23 -3.53 -1.55
C SER A 14 -2.35 -2.62 -2.78
N TYR A 15 -3.51 -2.55 -3.43
CA TYR A 15 -3.71 -1.72 -4.63
C TYR A 15 -3.38 -0.22 -4.43
N PRO A 16 -3.93 0.48 -3.42
CA PRO A 16 -3.55 1.88 -3.19
C PRO A 16 -2.09 2.01 -2.75
N GLY A 17 -1.54 1.01 -2.06
CA GLY A 17 -0.12 0.90 -1.72
C GLY A 17 0.80 0.88 -2.92
N VAL A 18 0.44 0.14 -3.98
CA VAL A 18 1.16 0.16 -5.25
C VAL A 18 1.14 1.55 -5.87
N GLY A 19 0.02 2.26 -5.79
CA GLY A 19 -0.08 3.65 -6.26
C GLY A 19 0.94 4.56 -5.58
N ILE A 20 1.04 4.48 -4.26
CA ILE A 20 2.03 5.23 -3.48
C ILE A 20 3.45 4.85 -3.91
N ARG A 21 3.76 3.56 -4.01
CA ARG A 21 5.08 3.10 -4.44
C ARG A 21 5.43 3.54 -5.87
N TRP A 22 4.46 3.56 -6.76
CA TRP A 22 4.64 4.01 -8.13
C TRP A 22 5.01 5.50 -8.17
N VAL A 23 4.34 6.32 -7.36
CA VAL A 23 4.68 7.74 -7.18
C VAL A 23 6.05 7.92 -6.54
N LEU A 24 6.40 7.14 -5.52
CA LEU A 24 7.72 7.17 -4.86
C LEU A 24 8.87 6.80 -5.82
N HIS A 25 8.61 5.90 -6.77
CA HIS A 25 9.56 5.57 -7.83
C HIS A 25 9.56 6.58 -8.99
N GLY A 26 8.78 7.66 -8.90
CA GLY A 26 8.67 8.69 -9.94
C GLY A 26 8.14 8.13 -11.25
N GLY A 27 7.29 7.09 -11.20
CA GLY A 27 6.76 6.41 -12.37
C GLY A 27 7.77 5.60 -13.20
N LYS A 28 9.04 5.47 -12.74
CA LYS A 28 10.09 4.74 -13.46
C LYS A 28 9.89 3.22 -13.48
N LYS A 29 9.19 2.69 -12.48
CA LYS A 29 8.78 1.28 -12.43
C LYS A 29 7.35 1.15 -12.96
N SER A 30 7.08 0.06 -13.67
CA SER A 30 5.72 -0.19 -14.17
C SER A 30 4.79 -0.55 -13.01
N TYR A 31 3.56 -0.08 -13.05
CA TYR A 31 2.55 -0.40 -12.02
C TYR A 31 2.36 -1.93 -11.91
N ALA A 32 2.37 -2.63 -13.05
CA ALA A 32 2.30 -4.09 -13.10
C ALA A 32 3.48 -4.78 -12.39
N SER A 33 4.72 -4.27 -12.52
CA SER A 33 5.87 -4.82 -11.80
C SER A 33 5.74 -4.68 -10.29
N LEU A 34 5.12 -3.59 -9.81
CA LEU A 34 4.93 -3.32 -8.39
C LEU A 34 3.75 -4.11 -7.81
N LEU A 35 2.73 -4.41 -8.61
CA LEU A 35 1.62 -5.32 -8.26
C LEU A 35 2.08 -6.77 -8.09
N GLN A 36 3.12 -7.19 -8.82
CA GLN A 36 3.68 -8.53 -8.72
C GLN A 36 4.55 -8.71 -7.47
N ASP A 37 4.93 -7.62 -6.81
CA ASP A 37 5.58 -7.69 -5.50
C ASP A 37 4.57 -8.15 -4.43
N ASP A 38 5.10 -8.59 -3.29
CA ASP A 38 4.33 -9.08 -2.16
C ASP A 38 3.18 -8.13 -1.76
N PHE A 39 1.97 -8.67 -1.63
CA PHE A 39 0.77 -7.90 -1.30
C PHE A 39 0.85 -7.28 0.10
N MET A 40 1.51 -7.94 1.06
CA MET A 40 1.74 -7.39 2.39
C MET A 40 2.64 -6.16 2.30
N TYR A 41 3.69 -6.21 1.47
CA TYR A 41 4.60 -5.07 1.29
C TYR A 41 3.89 -3.86 0.68
N ASN A 42 3.02 -4.10 -0.29
CA ASN A 42 2.18 -3.06 -0.88
C ASN A 42 1.20 -2.48 0.15
N ALA A 43 0.47 -3.33 0.88
CA ALA A 43 -0.45 -2.90 1.93
C ALA A 43 0.27 -2.09 3.03
N PHE A 44 1.47 -2.51 3.41
CA PHE A 44 2.30 -1.80 4.37
C PHE A 44 2.68 -0.38 3.90
N ALA A 45 3.03 -0.23 2.61
CA ALA A 45 3.30 1.09 2.03
C ALA A 45 2.07 2.02 2.13
N PHE A 46 0.87 1.47 1.94
CA PHE A 46 -0.38 2.21 2.15
C PHE A 46 -0.57 2.62 3.61
N PHE A 47 -0.41 1.71 4.56
CA PHE A 47 -0.58 2.02 5.98
C PHE A 47 0.41 3.07 6.50
N ILE A 48 1.68 3.02 6.05
CA ILE A 48 2.66 4.06 6.36
C ILE A 48 2.18 5.42 5.86
N PHE A 49 1.77 5.48 4.59
CA PHE A 49 1.32 6.73 3.99
C PHE A 49 0.09 7.29 4.70
N LEU A 50 -0.89 6.43 5.00
CA LEU A 50 -2.09 6.81 5.75
C LEU A 50 -1.73 7.36 7.14
N THR A 51 -0.79 6.71 7.84
CA THR A 51 -0.31 7.17 9.15
C THR A 51 0.31 8.56 9.05
N ILE A 52 1.16 8.80 8.05
CA ILE A 52 1.77 10.12 7.82
C ILE A 52 0.68 11.18 7.58
N VAL A 53 -0.31 10.90 6.73
CA VAL A 53 -1.41 11.84 6.43
C VAL A 53 -2.22 12.16 7.68
N VAL A 54 -2.59 11.16 8.48
CA VAL A 54 -3.35 11.35 9.72
C VAL A 54 -2.56 12.18 10.73
N VAL A 55 -1.27 11.88 10.90
CA VAL A 55 -0.40 12.65 11.79
C VAL A 55 -0.31 14.11 11.33
N LEU A 56 -0.09 14.35 10.04
CA LEU A 56 -0.03 15.71 9.49
C LEU A 56 -1.35 16.46 9.60
N ALA A 57 -2.49 15.78 9.49
CA ALA A 57 -3.81 16.40 9.62
C ALA A 57 -4.21 16.70 11.08
N ALA A 58 -3.50 16.12 12.05
CA ALA A 58 -3.75 16.33 13.47
C ALA A 58 -3.02 17.56 14.07
N PHE A 59 -2.15 18.21 13.29
CA PHE A 59 -1.43 19.45 13.64
C PHE A 59 -1.93 20.61 12.78
#